data_AF-I9LA39-F1
#
_entry.id   AF-I9LA39-F1
#
_cell.length_a   1.000
_cell.length_b   1.000
_cell.length_c   1.000
_cell.angle_alpha   90.00
_cell.angle_beta   90.00
_cell.angle_gamma   90.00
#
_symmetry.space_group_name_H-M   'P 1'
#
loop_
_entity.id
_entity.type
_entity.pdbx_description
1 polymer ?
#
loop_
_entity_poly.entity_id
_entity_poly.type
_entity_poly.pdbx_seq_one_letter_code
_entity_poly.pdbx_strand_id
1 'polypeptide(L)'
;MILREGARKALALLGCGLWLASSFMPLFGGTAKHQVRCGGRQFTGEFDDCFNDYIPVLELITPIVALLLLYSFARLAFGTWSPEPDCRRQRWRLAPAAGSAVYHPGFLLFCATGAIWSAWRGVLYPLDLMTLPFMAFWAAFATWFAAGAIVTWRAARTQNLG
;
A
#
# COMPACT_ATOMS: atom_id res chain seq x y z
N MET A 1 -2.82 -8.23 -20.86
CA MET A 1 -2.63 -9.42 -20.00
C MET A 1 -3.94 -9.72 -19.28
N ILE A 2 -4.59 -10.83 -19.60
CA ILE A 2 -5.84 -11.25 -18.94
C ILE A 2 -5.42 -12.08 -17.71
N LEU A 3 -5.45 -11.47 -16.52
CA LEU A 3 -5.20 -12.18 -15.27
C LEU A 3 -6.34 -13.14 -14.97
N ARG A 4 -6.02 -14.39 -14.62
CA ARG A 4 -6.99 -15.38 -14.14
C ARG A 4 -7.66 -14.85 -12.86
N GLU A 5 -8.94 -15.19 -12.66
CA GLU A 5 -9.73 -14.72 -11.53
C GLU A 5 -9.12 -15.10 -10.16
N GLY A 6 -8.54 -16.30 -10.03
CA GLY A 6 -7.84 -16.71 -8.82
C GLY A 6 -6.63 -15.81 -8.50
N ALA A 7 -5.86 -15.42 -9.51
CA ALA A 7 -4.72 -14.51 -9.34
C ALA A 7 -5.18 -13.12 -8.91
N ARG A 8 -6.27 -12.61 -9.51
CA ARG A 8 -6.88 -11.34 -9.09
C ARG A 8 -7.31 -11.38 -7.62
N LYS A 9 -7.90 -12.49 -7.17
CA LYS A 9 -8.36 -12.65 -5.79
C LYS A 9 -7.18 -12.74 -4.82
N ALA A 10 -6.13 -13.46 -5.20
CA ALA A 10 -4.88 -13.49 -4.47
C ALA A 10 -4.27 -12.08 -4.34
N LEU A 11 -4.31 -11.27 -5.41
CA LEU A 11 -3.84 -9.87 -5.36
C LEU A 11 -4.70 -9.00 -4.44
N ALA A 12 -6.02 -9.16 -4.43
CA ALA A 12 -6.89 -8.44 -3.50
C ALA A 12 -6.56 -8.77 -2.03
N LEU A 13 -6.35 -10.05 -1.72
CA LEU A 13 -5.95 -10.51 -0.39
C LEU A 13 -4.52 -10.07 -0.02
N LEU A 14 -3.58 -10.15 -0.97
CA LEU A 14 -2.22 -9.66 -0.79
C LEU A 14 -2.21 -8.18 -0.42
N GLY A 15 -3.04 -7.36 -1.06
CA GLY A 15 -3.20 -5.96 -0.69
C GLY A 15 -3.61 -5.78 0.77
N CYS A 16 -4.55 -6.58 1.27
CA CYS A 16 -4.97 -6.52 2.67
C CYS A 16 -3.82 -6.92 3.61
N GLY A 17 -3.04 -7.94 3.24
CA GLY A 17 -1.84 -8.34 3.98
C GLY A 17 -0.78 -7.24 3.99
N LEU A 18 -0.51 -6.62 2.85
CA LEU A 18 0.41 -5.48 2.72
C LEU A 18 -0.07 -4.28 3.54
N TRP A 19 -1.37 -3.97 3.54
CA TRP A 19 -1.94 -2.92 4.37
C TRP A 19 -1.68 -3.16 5.86
N LEU A 20 -1.96 -4.36 6.36
CA LEU A 20 -1.70 -4.70 7.75
C LEU A 20 -0.20 -4.67 8.07
N ALA A 21 0.64 -5.23 7.21
CA ALA A 21 2.09 -5.20 7.36
C ALA A 21 2.65 -3.76 7.37
N SER A 22 2.04 -2.86 6.60
CA SER A 22 2.45 -1.45 6.55
C SER A 22 2.36 -0.75 7.92
N SER A 23 1.46 -1.20 8.78
CA SER A 23 1.27 -0.64 10.13
C SER A 23 2.42 -0.94 11.10
N PHE A 24 3.22 -1.96 10.80
CA PHE A 24 4.42 -2.32 11.58
C PHE A 24 5.69 -1.64 11.07
N MET A 25 5.64 -1.03 9.88
CA MET A 25 6.80 -0.38 9.27
C MET A 25 7.31 0.84 10.05
N PRO A 26 6.48 1.66 10.72
CA PRO A 26 6.98 2.70 11.62
C PRO A 26 7.81 2.11 12.77
N LEU A 27 7.28 1.07 13.44
CA LEU A 27 7.93 0.45 14.61
C LEU A 27 9.31 -0.14 14.30
N PHE A 28 9.40 -0.96 13.25
CA PHE A 28 10.64 -1.66 12.91
C PHE A 28 11.51 -0.90 11.89
N GLY A 29 10.88 -0.17 10.98
CA GLY A 29 11.59 0.59 9.97
C GLY A 29 12.14 1.91 10.51
N GLY A 30 11.41 2.57 11.42
CA GLY A 30 11.89 3.77 12.11
C GLY A 30 13.13 3.48 12.96
N THR A 31 13.09 2.39 13.73
CA THR A 31 14.22 1.93 14.55
C THR A 31 15.45 1.62 13.69
N ALA A 32 15.28 0.87 12.59
CA ALA A 32 16.37 0.56 11.67
C ALA A 32 16.97 1.82 11.02
N LYS A 33 16.11 2.74 10.55
CA LYS A 33 16.54 4.03 9.97
C LYS A 33 17.35 4.86 10.97
N HIS A 34 16.93 4.89 12.24
CA HIS A 34 17.65 5.58 13.31
C HIS A 34 19.01 4.92 13.57
N GLN A 35 19.06 3.59 13.73
CA GLN A 35 20.30 2.87 13.99
C GLN A 35 21.36 3.11 12.91
N VAL A 36 20.96 3.12 11.63
CA VAL A 36 21.89 3.36 10.52
C VAL A 36 22.35 4.82 10.47
N ARG A 37 21.45 5.80 10.68
CA ARG A 37 21.81 7.22 10.61
C ARG A 37 22.61 7.72 11.82
N CYS A 38 22.40 7.11 12.99
CA CYS A 38 22.95 7.55 14.26
C CYS A 38 24.00 6.60 14.85
N GLY A 39 24.27 5.47 14.18
CA GLY A 39 25.32 4.54 14.56
C GLY A 39 26.67 5.25 14.66
N GLY A 40 27.23 5.29 15.88
CA GLY A 40 28.56 5.86 16.15
C GLY A 40 28.60 7.35 16.49
N ARG A 41 27.46 8.05 16.59
CA ARG A 41 27.40 9.45 17.05
C ARG A 41 27.11 9.51 18.56
N GLN A 42 27.77 10.43 19.26
CA GLN A 42 27.47 10.74 20.67
C GLN A 42 26.55 11.95 20.74
N PHE A 43 25.51 11.88 21.58
CA PHE A 43 24.54 12.96 21.77
C PHE A 43 25.24 14.22 22.31
N THR A 44 25.22 15.31 21.56
CA THR A 44 25.94 16.55 21.88
C THR A 44 25.10 17.58 22.65
N GLY A 45 23.82 17.30 22.92
CA GLY A 45 22.94 18.18 23.70
C GLY A 45 22.21 19.28 22.90
N GLU A 46 22.49 19.40 21.60
CA GLU A 46 21.66 20.20 20.67
C GLU A 46 20.50 19.35 20.12
N PHE A 47 19.50 19.99 19.48
CA PHE A 47 18.45 19.28 18.74
C PHE A 47 19.12 18.51 17.59
N ASP A 48 19.54 17.29 17.90
CA ASP A 48 20.35 16.43 17.05
C ASP A 48 19.58 16.15 15.75
N ASP A 49 20.24 16.18 14.59
CA ASP A 49 19.67 15.67 13.32
C ASP A 49 19.27 14.17 13.43
N CYS A 50 19.77 13.53 14.48
CA CYS A 50 19.43 12.18 14.93
C CYS A 50 18.16 12.09 15.78
N PHE A 51 17.59 13.21 16.23
CA PHE A 51 16.31 13.30 16.92
C PHE A 51 15.17 13.10 15.91
N ASN A 52 15.10 11.86 15.44
CA ASN A 52 13.92 11.07 15.21
C ASN A 52 12.63 11.88 14.92
N ASP A 53 12.14 11.75 13.69
CA ASP A 53 10.72 11.84 13.32
C ASP A 53 9.85 10.79 14.09
N TYR A 54 10.26 10.35 15.28
CA TYR A 54 9.44 9.55 16.17
C TYR A 54 8.40 10.46 16.77
N ILE A 55 7.16 10.25 16.38
CA ILE A 55 6.03 10.60 17.22
C ILE A 55 5.58 9.26 17.80
N PRO A 56 6.11 8.83 18.97
CA PRO A 56 5.88 7.49 19.51
C PRO A 56 4.40 7.14 19.62
N VAL A 57 3.57 8.16 19.89
CA VAL A 57 2.12 8.05 19.97
C VAL A 57 1.51 7.69 18.62
N LEU A 58 1.94 8.31 17.52
CA LEU A 58 1.42 8.01 16.18
C LEU A 58 1.79 6.60 15.74
N GLU A 59 3.02 6.16 16.03
CA GLU A 59 3.46 4.79 15.70
C GLU A 59 2.68 3.73 16.49
N LEU A 60 2.40 3.99 17.77
CA LEU A 60 1.66 3.06 18.63
C LEU A 60 0.21 2.89 18.18
N ILE A 61 -0.43 3.96 17.68
CA ILE A 61 -1.81 3.88 17.18
C ILE A 61 -1.89 3.38 15.72
N THR A 62 -0.77 3.30 14.99
CA THR A 62 -0.80 2.95 13.56
C THR A 62 -1.44 1.57 13.31
N PRO A 63 -1.15 0.51 14.09
CA PRO A 63 -1.83 -0.78 13.95
C PRO A 63 -3.34 -0.69 14.20
N ILE A 64 -3.76 0.11 15.20
CA ILE A 64 -5.19 0.31 15.52
C ILE A 64 -5.89 1.00 14.35
N VAL A 65 -5.30 2.08 13.83
CA VAL A 65 -5.83 2.81 12.68
C VAL A 65 -5.87 1.92 11.44
N ALA A 66 -4.84 1.11 11.19
CA ALA A 66 -4.81 0.17 10.08
C ALA A 66 -5.92 -0.89 10.19
N LEU A 67 -6.20 -1.40 11.40
CA LEU A 67 -7.31 -2.32 11.63
C LEU A 67 -8.68 -1.65 11.42
N LEU A 68 -8.88 -0.44 11.95
CA LEU A 68 -10.12 0.31 11.77
C LEU A 68 -10.41 0.59 10.28
N LEU A 69 -9.36 0.87 9.51
CA LEU A 69 -9.46 1.14 8.07
C LEU A 69 -9.38 -0.11 7.20
N LEU A 70 -9.12 -1.29 7.77
CA LEU A 70 -8.94 -2.53 7.02
C LEU A 70 -10.16 -2.86 6.17
N TYR A 71 -11.38 -2.67 6.69
CA TYR A 71 -12.60 -2.93 5.93
C TYR A 71 -12.71 -2.03 4.69
N SER A 72 -12.47 -0.73 4.86
CA SER A 72 -12.47 0.25 3.77
C SER A 72 -11.40 -0.08 2.73
N PHE A 73 -10.19 -0.42 3.19
CA PHE A 73 -9.11 -0.85 2.32
C PHE A 73 -9.44 -2.15 1.60
N ALA A 74 -10.04 -3.13 2.27
CA ALA A 74 -10.45 -4.38 1.66
C ALA A 74 -11.52 -4.14 0.57
N ARG A 75 -12.46 -3.23 0.78
CA ARG A 75 -13.41 -2.84 -0.29
C ARG A 75 -12.69 -2.22 -1.50
N LEU A 76 -11.70 -1.36 -1.26
CA LEU A 76 -10.86 -0.82 -2.33
C LEU A 76 -10.11 -1.94 -3.07
N ALA A 77 -9.40 -2.80 -2.33
CA ALA A 77 -8.60 -3.88 -2.91
C ALA A 77 -9.45 -4.86 -3.72
N PHE A 78 -10.57 -5.33 -3.17
CA PHE A 78 -11.49 -6.20 -3.90
C PHE A 78 -12.16 -5.48 -5.07
N GLY A 79 -12.47 -4.18 -4.93
CA GLY A 79 -12.97 -3.36 -6.03
C GLY A 79 -11.99 -3.28 -7.19
N THR A 80 -10.76 -2.84 -6.93
CA THR A 80 -9.69 -2.67 -7.90
C THR A 80 -9.38 -3.96 -8.67
N TRP A 81 -9.30 -5.10 -7.98
CA TRP A 81 -8.86 -6.35 -8.59
C TRP A 81 -9.99 -7.23 -9.12
N SER A 82 -11.24 -6.99 -8.71
CA SER A 82 -12.37 -7.79 -9.21
C SER A 82 -12.50 -7.74 -10.73
N PRO A 83 -12.86 -8.85 -11.38
CA PRO A 83 -13.36 -8.82 -12.75
C PRO A 83 -14.65 -7.99 -12.86
N GLU A 84 -14.99 -7.59 -14.08
CA GLU A 84 -16.32 -7.04 -14.36
C GLU A 84 -17.43 -8.01 -13.94
N PRO A 85 -18.60 -7.52 -13.51
CA PRO A 85 -19.66 -8.33 -12.91
C PRO A 85 -20.01 -9.58 -13.71
N ASP A 86 -20.17 -9.45 -15.03
CA ASP A 86 -20.57 -10.54 -15.93
C ASP A 86 -19.48 -11.62 -16.09
N CYS A 87 -18.24 -11.31 -15.72
CA CYS A 87 -17.09 -12.20 -15.84
C CYS A 87 -16.73 -12.90 -14.52
N ARG A 88 -17.44 -12.64 -13.42
CA ARG A 88 -17.14 -13.21 -12.09
C ARG A 88 -17.65 -14.64 -11.98
N ARG A 89 -16.77 -15.61 -11.73
CA ARG A 89 -17.16 -17.00 -11.40
C ARG A 89 -17.03 -17.29 -9.92
N GLN A 90 -16.21 -16.53 -9.19
CA GLN A 90 -16.02 -16.67 -7.75
C GLN A 90 -16.84 -15.63 -6.98
N ARG A 91 -17.02 -15.87 -5.68
CA ARG A 91 -17.65 -14.89 -4.78
C ARG A 91 -16.69 -13.73 -4.50
N TRP A 92 -17.09 -12.52 -4.90
CA TRP A 92 -16.42 -11.24 -4.69
C TRP A 92 -17.24 -10.32 -3.76
N ARG A 93 -17.48 -10.76 -2.52
CA ARG A 93 -18.44 -10.11 -1.60
C ARG A 93 -18.15 -8.63 -1.29
N LEU A 94 -16.87 -8.24 -1.33
CA LEU A 94 -16.43 -6.87 -1.04
C LEU A 94 -16.28 -6.00 -2.29
N ALA A 95 -16.39 -6.58 -3.48
CA ALA A 95 -16.32 -5.84 -4.73
C ALA A 95 -17.68 -5.18 -5.03
N PRO A 96 -17.69 -4.00 -5.67
CA PRO A 96 -18.94 -3.35 -6.06
C PRO A 96 -19.70 -4.19 -7.09
N ALA A 97 -21.03 -4.20 -6.96
CA ALA A 97 -21.91 -4.92 -7.87
C ALA A 97 -21.88 -4.33 -9.29
N ALA A 98 -21.69 -3.01 -9.42
CA ALA A 98 -21.67 -2.29 -10.69
C ALA A 98 -20.31 -2.33 -11.43
N GLY A 99 -19.33 -3.11 -10.94
CA GLY A 99 -17.98 -3.13 -11.51
C GLY A 99 -17.09 -1.99 -11.02
N SER A 100 -15.80 -2.04 -11.35
CA SER A 100 -14.82 -1.05 -10.89
C SER A 100 -14.77 0.18 -11.79
N ALA A 101 -15.19 0.05 -13.05
CA ALA A 101 -15.20 1.12 -14.04
C ALA A 101 -16.15 2.27 -13.66
N VAL A 102 -17.30 1.99 -13.02
CA VAL A 102 -18.25 3.00 -12.52
C VAL A 102 -17.65 3.90 -11.44
N TYR A 103 -16.64 3.42 -10.71
CA TYR A 103 -15.95 4.19 -9.67
C TYR A 103 -14.73 4.95 -10.20
N HIS A 104 -14.59 5.06 -11.52
CA HIS A 104 -13.61 5.95 -12.14
C HIS A 104 -14.03 7.43 -11.97
N PRO A 105 -13.11 8.37 -11.70
CA PRO A 105 -11.66 8.18 -11.54
C PRO A 105 -11.22 7.82 -10.12
N GLY A 106 -12.14 7.67 -9.16
CA GLY A 106 -11.83 7.47 -7.75
C GLY A 106 -10.83 6.34 -7.47
N PHE A 107 -11.10 5.11 -7.95
CA PHE A 107 -10.17 3.98 -7.73
C PHE A 107 -8.80 4.19 -8.39
N LEU A 108 -8.77 4.83 -9.57
CA LEU A 108 -7.52 5.17 -10.25
C LEU A 108 -6.71 6.15 -9.41
N LEU A 109 -7.34 7.23 -8.92
CA LEU A 109 -6.68 8.23 -8.08
C LEU A 109 -6.17 7.61 -6.77
N PHE A 110 -6.97 6.81 -6.08
CA PHE A 110 -6.53 6.12 -4.86
C PHE A 110 -5.32 5.21 -5.12
N CYS A 111 -5.33 4.47 -6.23
CA CYS A 111 -4.20 3.61 -6.58
C CYS A 111 -2.96 4.43 -6.97
N ALA A 112 -3.11 5.51 -7.74
CA ALA A 112 -1.99 6.38 -8.11
C ALA A 112 -1.36 7.06 -6.88
N THR A 113 -2.18 7.63 -6.00
CA THR A 113 -1.71 8.22 -4.75
C THR A 113 -1.05 7.18 -3.86
N GLY A 114 -1.63 5.99 -3.73
CA GLY A 114 -1.03 4.89 -2.97
C GLY A 114 0.33 4.45 -3.51
N ALA A 115 0.49 4.42 -4.83
CA ALA A 115 1.76 4.10 -5.48
C ALA A 115 2.83 5.16 -5.19
N ILE A 116 2.49 6.44 -5.38
CA ILE A 116 3.39 7.57 -5.11
C ILE A 116 3.81 7.60 -3.64
N TRP A 117 2.84 7.49 -2.73
CA TRP A 117 3.08 7.47 -1.29
C TRP A 117 4.02 6.33 -0.89
N SER A 118 3.74 5.11 -1.36
CA SER A 118 4.55 3.94 -1.04
C SER A 118 5.97 4.07 -1.60
N ALA A 119 6.13 4.54 -2.84
CA ALA A 119 7.44 4.78 -3.44
C ALA A 119 8.23 5.84 -2.65
N TRP A 120 7.58 6.95 -2.28
CA TRP A 120 8.20 8.01 -1.47
C TRP A 120 8.67 7.47 -0.12
N ARG A 121 7.84 6.67 0.58
CA ARG A 121 8.24 6.02 1.85
C ARG A 121 9.47 5.13 1.68
N GLY A 122 9.57 4.39 0.58
CA GLY A 122 10.75 3.55 0.29
C GLY A 122 12.05 4.36 0.15
N VAL A 123 12.00 5.53 -0.49
CA VAL A 123 13.18 6.38 -0.73
C VAL A 123 13.70 7.07 0.55
N LEU A 124 12.89 7.17 1.60
CA LEU A 124 13.31 7.79 2.88
C LEU A 124 14.29 6.93 3.69
N TYR A 125 14.43 5.65 3.37
CA TYR A 125 15.35 4.76 4.04
C TYR A 125 16.78 4.92 3.47
N PRO A 126 17.82 4.99 4.31
CA PRO A 126 19.19 4.92 3.82
C PRO A 126 19.43 3.56 3.16
N LEU A 127 20.33 3.50 2.17
CA LEU A 127 20.68 2.24 1.51
C LEU A 127 21.65 1.45 2.41
N ASP A 128 21.10 0.53 3.20
CA ASP A 128 21.84 -0.32 4.14
C ASP A 128 21.16 -1.69 4.27
N LEU A 129 21.91 -2.74 4.63
CA LEU A 129 21.38 -4.10 4.79
C LEU A 129 20.23 -4.16 5.83
N MET A 130 20.31 -3.35 6.88
CA MET A 130 19.28 -3.28 7.93
C MET A 130 17.98 -2.64 7.44
N THR A 131 18.04 -1.77 6.43
CA THR A 131 16.89 -1.01 5.92
C THR A 131 16.30 -1.55 4.63
N LEU A 132 17.07 -2.37 3.88
CA LEU A 132 16.64 -3.02 2.63
C LEU A 132 15.29 -3.75 2.73
N PRO A 133 14.97 -4.53 3.79
CA PRO A 133 13.68 -5.21 3.88
C PRO A 133 12.49 -4.24 3.85
N PHE A 134 12.63 -3.06 4.48
CA PHE A 134 11.59 -2.04 4.50
C PHE A 134 11.46 -1.34 3.14
N MET A 135 12.59 -1.05 2.47
CA MET A 135 12.59 -0.54 1.10
C MET A 135 11.88 -1.51 0.14
N ALA A 136 12.21 -2.80 0.24
CA ALA A 136 11.60 -3.85 -0.57
C ALA A 136 10.09 -3.99 -0.31
N PHE A 137 9.67 -3.89 0.95
CA PHE A 137 8.25 -3.87 1.31
C PHE A 137 7.51 -2.71 0.63
N TRP A 138 8.03 -1.48 0.75
CA TRP A 138 7.41 -0.31 0.16
C TRP A 138 7.40 -0.36 -1.37
N ALA A 139 8.45 -0.91 -1.99
CA ALA A 139 8.50 -1.15 -3.42
C ALA A 139 7.45 -2.17 -3.89
N ALA A 140 7.26 -3.27 -3.14
CA ALA A 140 6.23 -4.25 -3.42
C ALA A 140 4.82 -3.63 -3.31
N PHE A 141 4.58 -2.82 -2.28
CA PHE A 141 3.29 -2.15 -2.11
C PHE A 141 3.02 -1.10 -3.18
N ALA A 142 4.04 -0.32 -3.55
CA ALA A 142 3.97 0.63 -4.67
C ALA A 142 3.63 -0.08 -5.99
N THR A 143 4.28 -1.22 -6.25
CA THR A 143 4.03 -2.05 -7.43
C THR A 143 2.59 -2.58 -7.46
N TRP A 144 2.08 -3.02 -6.31
CA TRP A 144 0.70 -3.47 -6.17
C TRP A 144 -0.30 -2.36 -6.53
N PHE A 145 -0.09 -1.15 -6.00
CA PHE A 145 -0.92 0.01 -6.31
C PHE A 145 -0.81 0.45 -7.79
N ALA A 146 0.41 0.50 -8.33
CA ALA A 146 0.64 0.87 -9.72
C ALA A 146 -0.04 -0.12 -10.68
N ALA A 147 0.05 -1.42 -10.40
CA ALA A 147 -0.67 -2.44 -11.16
C ALA A 147 -2.20 -2.28 -11.03
N GLY A 148 -2.71 -1.93 -9.85
CA GLY A 148 -4.12 -1.60 -9.62
C GLY A 148 -4.60 -0.37 -10.42
N ALA A 149 -3.78 0.68 -10.49
CA ALA A 149 -4.05 1.87 -11.32
C ALA A 149 -4.15 1.51 -12.81
N ILE A 150 -3.24 0.66 -13.31
CA ILE A 150 -3.28 0.19 -14.71
C ILE A 150 -4.55 -0.63 -14.97
N VAL A 151 -4.95 -1.51 -14.04
CA VAL A 151 -6.15 -2.35 -14.20
C VAL A 151 -7.43 -1.49 -14.23
N THR A 152 -7.56 -0.55 -13.30
CA THR A 152 -8.73 0.35 -13.19
C THR A 152 -8.83 1.31 -14.37
N TRP A 153 -7.70 1.86 -14.84
CA TRP A 153 -7.66 2.68 -16.05
C TRP A 153 -8.11 1.91 -17.30
N ARG A 154 -7.64 0.66 -17.46
CA ARG A 154 -8.05 -0.19 -18.58
C ARG A 154 -9.54 -0.50 -18.55
N ALA A 155 -10.09 -0.84 -17.37
CA ALA A 155 -11.52 -1.12 -17.21
C ALA A 155 -12.39 0.08 -17.61
N ALA A 156 -12.03 1.27 -17.13
CA ALA A 156 -12.75 2.51 -17.49
C ALA A 156 -12.67 2.81 -19.00
N ARG A 157 -11.51 2.57 -19.63
CA ARG A 157 -11.35 2.79 -21.07
C ARG A 157 -12.19 1.82 -21.91
N THR A 158 -12.35 0.58 -21.47
CA THR A 158 -13.19 -0.40 -22.18
C THR A 158 -14.68 -0.05 -22.09
N GLN A 159 -15.14 0.50 -20.97
CA GLN A 159 -16.53 0.95 -20.82
C GLN A 159 -16.88 2.15 -21.70
N ASN A 160 -15.95 3.08 -21.92
CA ASN A 160 -16.20 4.25 -22.77
C ASN A 160 -16.20 3.94 -24.29
N LEU A 161 -15.83 2.73 -24.69
CA LEU A 161 -15.74 2.28 -26.08
C LEU A 161 -16.85 1.30 -26.48
N GLY A 162 -17.68 0.85 -25.53
CA GLY A 162 -18.81 -0.06 -25.75
C GLY A 162 -20.14 0.65 -25.50
#